data_AF-A0A5D3BH30-F1
#
_entry.id   AF-A0A5D3BH30-F1
#
_cell.length_a   1.000
_cell.length_b   1.000
_cell.length_c   1.000
_cell.angle_alpha   90.00
_cell.angle_beta   90.00
_cell.angle_gamma   90.00
#
_symmetry.space_group_name_H-M   'P 1'
#
loop_
_entity.id
_entity.type
_entity.pdbx_description
1 polymer ?
#
loop_
_entity_poly.entity_id
_entity_poly.type
_entity_poly.pdbx_seq_one_letter_code
_entity_poly.pdbx_strand_id
1 'polypeptide(L)'
;MSFSIIALLKKDQLTGENYAMWKSKLNMILVIAYLCFVLMEECLPFPTKNASQRVRDAYDRWTKANDKACLYILASMSNILSKKHEIMVTARHIMDSLREMFGQPSIQIKQEANVAHSRRFAPSSSGSKKIQKRKGGKGKGLTVATKGKGKAKVAIKGK
;
A
#
# COMPACT_ATOMS: atom_id res chain seq x y z
N MET A 1 37.99 3.08 -7.39
CA MET A 1 36.62 2.52 -7.54
C MET A 1 35.62 3.15 -6.57
N SER A 2 35.80 3.06 -5.24
CA SER A 2 34.78 3.51 -4.28
C SER A 2 34.38 5.00 -4.36
N PHE A 3 35.33 5.91 -4.60
CA PHE A 3 35.05 7.35 -4.68
C PHE A 3 34.13 7.72 -5.87
N SER A 4 34.35 7.13 -7.04
CA SER A 4 33.52 7.33 -8.23
C SER A 4 32.08 6.84 -8.03
N ILE A 5 31.90 5.72 -7.32
CA ILE A 5 30.58 5.19 -6.96
C ILE A 5 29.87 6.16 -6.00
N ILE A 6 30.56 6.65 -4.97
CA ILE A 6 29.98 7.60 -4.00
C ILE A 6 29.57 8.91 -4.70
N ALA A 7 30.39 9.43 -5.62
CA ALA A 7 30.05 10.61 -6.40
C ALA A 7 28.79 10.42 -7.25
N LEU A 8 28.64 9.25 -7.89
CA LEU A 8 27.44 8.88 -8.64
C LEU A 8 26.20 8.81 -7.73
N LEU A 9 26.32 8.16 -6.58
CA LEU A 9 25.23 8.02 -5.61
C LEU A 9 24.74 9.37 -5.06
N LYS A 10 25.65 10.35 -4.90
CA LYS A 10 25.30 11.71 -4.47
C LYS A 10 24.54 12.52 -5.52
N LYS A 11 24.60 12.15 -6.81
CA LYS A 11 23.90 12.87 -7.88
C LYS A 11 22.40 12.60 -7.89
N ASP A 12 22.01 11.37 -7.59
CA ASP A 12 20.62 10.88 -7.68
C ASP A 12 20.13 10.41 -6.31
N GLN A 13 20.08 11.31 -5.33
CA GLN A 13 19.73 10.97 -3.96
C GLN A 13 18.27 10.52 -3.80
N LEU A 14 18.02 9.64 -2.83
CA LEU A 14 16.66 9.29 -2.40
C LEU A 14 15.98 10.50 -1.72
N THR A 15 14.90 10.97 -2.33
CA THR A 15 14.02 12.03 -1.80
C THR A 15 12.67 11.49 -1.33
N GLY A 16 12.33 10.24 -1.69
CA GLY A 16 11.11 9.55 -1.31
C GLY A 16 10.29 9.15 -2.56
N GLU A 17 9.79 10.14 -3.30
CA GLU A 17 8.98 9.91 -4.51
C GLU A 17 9.72 9.09 -5.59
N ASN A 18 11.05 9.22 -5.64
CA ASN A 18 11.90 8.52 -6.60
C ASN A 18 12.32 7.11 -6.15
N TYR A 19 11.73 6.55 -5.09
CA TYR A 19 12.17 5.29 -4.46
C TYR A 19 12.31 4.12 -5.45
N ALA A 20 11.35 3.89 -6.34
CA ALA A 20 11.42 2.78 -7.30
C ALA A 20 12.63 2.89 -8.24
N MET A 21 12.86 4.09 -8.79
CA MET A 21 14.00 4.36 -9.68
C MET A 21 15.33 4.31 -8.92
N TRP A 22 15.38 4.95 -7.75
CA TRP A 22 16.55 4.93 -6.87
C TRP A 22 16.94 3.51 -6.47
N LYS A 23 15.98 2.68 -6.07
CA LYS A 23 16.18 1.29 -5.67
C LYS A 23 16.78 0.47 -6.81
N SER A 24 16.28 0.65 -8.04
CA SER A 24 16.82 -0.02 -9.23
C SER A 24 18.28 0.37 -9.48
N LYS A 25 18.59 1.68 -9.45
CA LYS A 25 19.96 2.19 -9.62
C LYS A 25 20.92 1.67 -8.54
N LEU A 26 20.50 1.72 -7.28
CA LEU A 26 21.28 1.21 -6.16
C LEU A 26 21.55 -0.30 -6.31
N ASN A 27 20.52 -1.09 -6.65
CA ASN A 27 20.69 -2.53 -6.86
C ASN A 27 21.70 -2.84 -7.97
N MET A 28 21.69 -2.10 -9.09
CA MET A 28 22.71 -2.28 -10.14
C MET A 28 24.13 -2.03 -9.60
N ILE A 29 24.32 -0.97 -8.82
CA ILE A 29 25.62 -0.64 -8.21
C ILE A 29 26.07 -1.76 -7.25
N LEU A 30 25.16 -2.27 -6.41
CA LEU A 30 25.47 -3.36 -5.48
C LEU A 30 25.81 -4.67 -6.19
N VAL A 31 25.13 -4.98 -7.30
CA VAL A 31 25.46 -6.16 -8.14
C VAL A 31 26.85 -6.01 -8.76
N ILE A 32 27.16 -4.87 -9.37
CA ILE A 32 28.48 -4.61 -9.97
C ILE A 32 29.59 -4.63 -8.92
N ALA A 33 29.29 -4.19 -7.70
CA ALA A 33 30.23 -4.21 -6.58
C ALA A 33 30.33 -5.57 -5.87
N TYR A 34 29.56 -6.60 -6.29
CA TYR A 34 29.45 -7.91 -5.65
C TYR A 34 29.01 -7.86 -4.18
N LEU A 35 28.07 -6.96 -3.86
CA LEU A 35 27.56 -6.72 -2.50
C LEU A 35 26.10 -7.14 -2.30
N CYS A 36 25.38 -7.56 -3.35
CA CYS A 36 23.94 -7.84 -3.26
C CYS A 36 23.59 -8.95 -2.25
N PHE A 37 24.50 -9.88 -1.98
CA PHE A 37 24.29 -10.97 -1.02
C PHE A 37 24.02 -10.47 0.40
N VAL A 38 24.58 -9.33 0.82
CA VAL A 38 24.36 -8.77 2.17
C VAL A 38 22.93 -8.25 2.38
N LEU A 39 22.17 -8.07 1.30
CA LEU A 39 20.75 -7.76 1.38
C LEU A 39 19.89 -9.03 1.46
N MET A 40 20.38 -10.15 0.91
CA MET A 40 19.65 -11.41 0.74
C MET A 40 19.94 -12.46 1.83
N GLU A 41 21.08 -12.37 2.51
CA GLU A 41 21.43 -13.21 3.66
C GLU A 41 21.12 -12.54 5.00
N GLU A 42 20.69 -13.33 5.97
CA GLU A 42 20.58 -12.87 7.36
C GLU A 42 21.95 -12.50 7.93
N CYS A 43 21.93 -11.64 8.95
CA CYS A 43 23.15 -11.27 9.67
C CYS A 43 23.82 -12.54 10.21
N LEU A 44 25.08 -12.76 9.84
CA LEU A 44 25.80 -13.94 10.30
C LEU A 44 25.93 -13.90 11.84
N PRO A 45 25.71 -15.03 12.53
CA PRO A 45 25.90 -15.08 13.96
C PRO A 45 27.36 -14.82 14.31
N PHE A 46 27.60 -14.13 15.42
CA PHE A 46 28.95 -13.85 15.89
C PHE A 46 29.71 -15.16 16.12
N PRO A 47 30.95 -15.31 15.59
CA PRO A 47 31.72 -16.53 15.75
C PRO A 47 31.99 -16.83 17.23
N THR A 48 31.75 -18.07 17.67
CA THR A 48 32.08 -18.50 19.03
C THR A 48 33.60 -18.51 19.24
N LYS A 49 34.06 -18.49 20.50
CA LYS A 49 35.50 -18.52 20.84
C LYS A 49 36.24 -19.73 20.26
N ASN A 50 35.54 -20.84 20.00
CA ASN A 50 36.12 -22.07 19.46
C ASN A 50 35.82 -22.26 17.97
N ALA A 51 35.25 -21.25 17.30
CA ALA A 51 34.96 -21.31 15.87
C ALA A 51 36.24 -21.50 15.05
N SER A 52 36.14 -22.33 14.01
CA SER A 52 37.24 -22.56 13.08
C SER A 52 37.63 -21.27 12.37
N GLN A 53 38.88 -21.19 11.90
CA GLN A 53 39.36 -20.01 11.17
C GLN A 53 38.49 -19.70 9.95
N ARG A 54 38.02 -20.72 9.22
CA ARG A 54 37.13 -20.55 8.07
C ARG A 54 35.83 -19.82 8.42
N VAL A 55 35.24 -20.11 9.58
CA VAL A 55 34.01 -19.45 10.05
C VAL A 55 34.27 -17.99 10.38
N ARG A 56 35.40 -17.71 11.05
CA ARG A 56 35.83 -16.33 11.37
C ARG A 56 36.10 -15.52 10.10
N ASP A 57 36.82 -16.10 9.15
CA ASP A 57 37.14 -15.46 7.88
C ASP A 57 35.87 -15.15 7.07
N ALA A 58 34.89 -16.06 7.07
CA ALA A 58 33.60 -15.84 6.41
C ALA A 58 32.83 -14.69 7.06
N TYR A 59 32.77 -14.66 8.39
CA TYR A 59 32.14 -13.57 9.15
C TYR A 59 32.80 -12.22 8.88
N ASP A 60 34.13 -12.15 8.89
CA ASP A 60 34.87 -10.92 8.61
C ASP A 60 34.66 -10.42 7.18
N ARG A 61 34.63 -11.33 6.20
CA ARG A 61 34.33 -11.00 4.79
C ARG A 61 32.91 -10.45 4.65
N TRP A 62 31.93 -11.09 5.28
CA TRP A 62 30.55 -10.64 5.26
C TRP A 62 30.40 -9.27 5.93
N THR A 63 31.02 -9.06 7.10
CA THR A 63 30.98 -7.79 7.83
C THR A 63 31.55 -6.65 6.99
N LYS A 64 32.72 -6.84 6.38
CA LYS A 64 33.32 -5.85 5.48
C LYS A 64 32.43 -5.52 4.28
N ALA A 65 31.74 -6.52 3.72
CA ALA A 65 30.80 -6.31 2.63
C ALA A 65 29.54 -5.55 3.09
N ASN A 66 29.01 -5.88 4.27
CA ASN A 66 27.88 -5.19 4.88
C ASN A 66 28.21 -3.73 5.14
N ASP A 67 29.36 -3.42 5.75
CA ASP A 67 29.79 -2.05 6.04
C ASP A 67 29.89 -1.22 4.75
N LYS A 68 30.46 -1.81 3.70
CA LYS A 68 30.56 -1.16 2.39
C LYS A 68 29.19 -0.92 1.75
N ALA A 69 28.27 -1.88 1.88
CA ALA A 69 26.90 -1.73 1.39
C ALA A 69 26.14 -0.65 2.17
N CYS A 70 26.25 -0.62 3.51
CA CYS A 70 25.71 0.44 4.36
C CYS A 70 26.18 1.81 3.88
N LEU A 71 27.48 1.97 3.65
CA LEU A 71 28.06 3.23 3.16
C LEU A 71 27.47 3.67 1.82
N TYR A 72 27.30 2.75 0.86
CA TYR A 72 26.69 3.08 -0.42
C TYR A 72 25.21 3.44 -0.28
N ILE A 73 24.46 2.69 0.51
CA ILE A 73 23.05 2.95 0.75
C ILE A 73 22.89 4.34 1.40
N LEU A 74 23.61 4.62 2.49
CA LEU A 74 23.57 5.91 3.19
C LEU A 74 24.02 7.08 2.31
N ALA A 75 25.12 6.93 1.57
CA ALA A 75 25.62 7.98 0.67
C ALA A 75 24.65 8.32 -0.47
N SER A 76 23.78 7.38 -0.83
CA SER A 76 22.76 7.54 -1.86
C SER A 76 21.47 8.17 -1.36
N MET A 77 21.38 8.49 -0.07
CA MET A 77 20.22 9.18 0.51
C MET A 77 20.47 10.68 0.66
N SER A 78 19.39 11.45 0.81
CA SER A 78 19.50 12.80 1.35
C SER A 78 20.11 12.80 2.74
N ASN A 79 20.79 13.88 3.11
CA ASN A 79 21.47 14.00 4.41
C ASN A 79 20.52 13.78 5.61
N ILE A 80 19.28 14.28 5.52
CA ILE A 80 18.27 14.11 6.58
C ILE A 80 17.92 12.64 6.74
N LEU A 81 17.68 11.94 5.64
CA LEU A 81 17.29 10.53 5.65
C LEU A 81 18.46 9.63 6.08
N SER A 82 19.68 9.93 5.59
CA SER A 82 20.90 9.22 5.99
C SER A 82 21.11 9.27 7.50
N LYS A 83 21.01 10.47 8.12
CA LYS A 83 21.17 10.62 9.58
C LYS A 83 20.16 9.80 10.38
N LYS A 84 18.92 9.68 9.90
CA LYS A 84 17.88 8.87 10.55
C LYS A 84 18.22 7.38 10.56
N HIS A 85 18.98 6.89 9.58
CA HIS A 85 19.30 5.47 9.39
C HIS A 85 20.74 5.10 9.77
N GLU A 86 21.55 6.05 10.24
CA GLU A 86 22.96 5.84 10.59
C GLU A 86 23.14 4.84 11.76
N ILE A 87 22.15 4.77 12.66
CA ILE A 87 22.16 3.84 13.81
C ILE A 87 21.87 2.38 13.43
N MET A 88 21.45 2.12 12.19
CA MET A 88 21.08 0.77 11.77
C MET A 88 22.32 -0.03 11.42
N VAL A 89 22.41 -1.23 12.02
CA VAL A 89 23.62 -2.07 11.96
C VAL A 89 23.84 -2.73 10.60
N THR A 90 22.77 -3.05 9.86
CA THR A 90 22.88 -3.83 8.62
C THR A 90 22.27 -3.12 7.41
N ALA A 91 22.87 -3.35 6.26
CA ALA A 91 22.40 -2.84 4.97
C ALA A 91 20.96 -3.30 4.69
N ARG A 92 20.63 -4.53 5.10
CA ARG A 92 19.27 -5.08 5.08
C ARG A 92 18.29 -4.26 5.90
N HIS A 93 18.58 -3.99 7.17
CA HIS A 93 17.68 -3.21 8.03
C HIS A 93 17.41 -1.82 7.46
N ILE A 94 18.44 -1.18 6.90
CA ILE A 94 18.28 0.11 6.22
C ILE A 94 17.33 -0.02 5.02
N MET A 95 17.54 -1.02 4.16
CA MET A 95 16.68 -1.27 2.99
C MET A 95 15.24 -1.63 3.36
N ASP A 96 15.05 -2.38 4.43
CA ASP A 96 13.74 -2.78 4.94
C ASP A 96 12.97 -1.57 5.48
N SER A 97 13.63 -0.70 6.26
CA SER A 97 13.02 0.54 6.76
C SER A 97 12.66 1.49 5.62
N LEU A 98 13.53 1.64 4.61
CA LEU A 98 13.21 2.45 3.43
C LEU A 98 12.03 1.87 2.63
N ARG A 99 11.93 0.54 2.54
CA ARG A 99 10.79 -0.13 1.90
C ARG A 99 9.50 0.10 2.68
N GLU A 100 9.55 0.14 4.00
CA GLU A 100 8.40 0.48 4.83
C GLU A 100 7.96 1.93 4.61
N MET A 101 8.92 2.87 4.55
CA MET A 101 8.64 4.30 4.37
C MET A 101 8.12 4.66 2.96
N PHE A 102 8.66 4.02 1.92
CA PHE A 102 8.43 4.46 0.52
C PHE A 102 8.00 3.34 -0.44
N GLY A 103 8.02 2.08 0.00
CA GLY A 103 7.75 0.91 -0.84
C GLY A 103 6.27 0.50 -0.89
N GLN A 104 5.39 1.15 -0.14
CA GLN A 104 3.96 0.90 -0.22
C GLN A 104 3.33 1.70 -1.36
N PRO A 105 2.50 1.07 -2.22
CA PRO A 105 1.56 1.82 -3.04
C PRO A 105 0.68 2.62 -2.08
N SER A 106 0.67 3.94 -2.20
CA SER A 106 -0.06 4.87 -1.33
C SER A 106 -1.56 4.58 -1.34
N ILE A 107 -2.04 3.64 -0.52
CA ILE A 107 -3.48 3.44 -0.26
C ILE A 107 -3.85 3.93 1.15
N GLN A 108 -2.89 4.24 2.02
CA GLN A 108 -3.17 4.55 3.43
C GLN A 108 -2.45 5.81 3.96
N ILE A 109 -2.58 6.93 3.25
CA ILE A 109 -2.55 8.26 3.90
C ILE A 109 -3.97 8.82 3.76
N LYS A 110 -4.90 8.25 4.52
CA LYS A 110 -6.28 8.71 4.57
C LYS A 110 -6.84 8.61 5.99
N GLN A 111 -6.07 8.99 6.99
CA GLN A 111 -6.59 9.22 8.34
C GLN A 111 -5.82 10.37 8.99
N GLU A 112 -6.35 11.59 8.82
CA GLU A 112 -6.45 12.65 9.84
C GLU A 112 -6.94 13.95 9.18
N ALA A 113 -8.19 13.96 8.72
CA ALA A 113 -8.91 15.20 8.38
C ALA A 113 -10.44 15.01 8.36
N ASN A 114 -10.99 14.09 9.17
CA ASN A 114 -12.44 13.92 9.30
C ASN A 114 -12.83 13.62 10.76
N VAL A 115 -12.33 14.43 11.69
CA VAL A 115 -12.96 14.64 13.01
C VAL A 115 -13.46 16.08 13.06
N ALA A 116 -14.28 16.47 12.10
CA ALA A 116 -15.14 17.63 12.21
C ALA A 116 -16.10 17.57 11.03
N HIS A 117 -17.39 17.75 11.30
CA HIS A 117 -18.41 18.06 10.30
C HIS A 117 -19.19 16.89 9.65
N SER A 118 -19.93 16.13 10.46
CA SER A 118 -21.38 15.97 10.21
C SER A 118 -22.11 15.35 11.42
N ARG A 119 -22.16 16.05 12.56
CA ARG A 119 -23.27 15.82 13.51
C ARG A 119 -24.42 16.73 13.05
N ARG A 120 -25.11 16.29 11.99
CA ARG A 120 -26.21 17.01 11.35
C ARG A 120 -27.37 17.08 12.34
N PHE A 121 -27.80 18.31 12.61
CA PHE A 121 -28.91 18.70 13.46
C PHE A 121 -30.17 17.82 13.26
N ALA A 122 -30.74 17.36 14.38
CA ALA A 122 -32.11 16.86 14.43
C ALA A 122 -33.07 18.04 14.62
N PRO A 123 -34.15 18.16 13.84
CA PRO A 123 -35.30 18.97 14.21
C PRO A 123 -36.36 18.13 14.92
N SER A 124 -36.90 18.75 15.95
CA SER A 124 -37.95 18.33 16.87
C SER A 124 -39.37 18.28 16.26
N SER A 125 -40.15 17.33 16.78
CA SER A 125 -41.58 17.35 17.18
C SER A 125 -42.72 17.95 16.34
N SER A 126 -43.90 17.30 16.49
CA SER A 126 -45.27 17.87 16.61
C SER A 126 -46.27 17.65 15.45
N GLY A 127 -47.16 16.66 15.64
CA GLY A 127 -48.61 16.85 15.82
C GLY A 127 -49.53 17.43 14.71
N SER A 128 -50.25 16.52 14.02
CA SER A 128 -51.72 16.52 13.76
C SER A 128 -52.44 17.52 12.80
N LYS A 129 -53.35 16.91 11.98
CA LYS A 129 -54.73 17.31 11.52
C LYS A 129 -55.02 17.67 10.03
N LYS A 130 -55.68 16.70 9.35
CA LYS A 130 -57.06 16.70 8.78
C LYS A 130 -57.58 17.89 7.93
N ILE A 131 -57.84 17.65 6.63
CA ILE A 131 -58.85 18.31 5.75
C ILE A 131 -59.26 17.24 4.68
N GLN A 132 -60.48 16.69 4.49
CA GLN A 132 -61.88 17.11 4.23
C GLN A 132 -62.28 17.49 2.77
N LYS A 133 -62.88 16.51 2.07
CA LYS A 133 -64.13 16.46 1.23
C LYS A 133 -64.45 17.50 0.11
N ARG A 134 -65.03 16.93 -0.99
CA ARG A 134 -65.98 17.46 -2.04
C ARG A 134 -65.29 17.98 -3.33
N LYS A 135 -65.78 17.86 -4.59
CA LYS A 135 -67.06 17.61 -5.35
C LYS A 135 -66.66 16.83 -6.63
N GLY A 136 -67.44 16.08 -7.42
CA GLY A 136 -68.88 16.08 -7.69
C GLY A 136 -69.18 16.57 -9.13
N GLY A 137 -69.35 15.65 -10.09
CA GLY A 137 -69.98 15.86 -11.43
C GLY A 137 -69.14 15.35 -12.61
N LYS A 138 -69.63 14.72 -13.71
CA LYS A 138 -70.94 14.21 -14.17
C LYS A 138 -70.68 13.50 -15.52
N GLY A 139 -71.32 12.36 -15.77
CA GLY A 139 -71.38 11.68 -17.09
C GLY A 139 -71.35 10.14 -16.93
N LYS A 140 -72.47 9.47 -16.61
CA LYS A 140 -73.58 8.98 -17.47
C LYS A 140 -73.14 8.09 -18.65
N GLY A 141 -73.51 6.81 -18.56
CA GLY A 141 -73.52 5.84 -19.66
C GLY A 141 -73.69 4.38 -19.18
N LEU A 142 -74.94 3.96 -18.99
CA LEU A 142 -75.44 2.58 -18.77
C LEU A 142 -75.09 1.70 -20.01
N THR A 143 -74.92 0.38 -20.02
CA THR A 143 -75.91 -0.67 -19.72
C THR A 143 -75.30 -2.08 -19.89
N VAL A 144 -75.66 -2.99 -18.97
CA VAL A 144 -75.88 -4.46 -19.03
C VAL A 144 -75.65 -5.23 -20.35
N ALA A 145 -75.03 -6.43 -20.28
CA ALA A 145 -75.61 -7.72 -20.73
C ALA A 145 -74.64 -8.94 -20.74
N THR A 146 -74.94 -9.92 -19.89
CA THR A 146 -75.05 -11.38 -20.10
C THR A 146 -74.23 -12.18 -21.15
N LYS A 147 -73.65 -13.30 -20.65
CA LYS A 147 -73.77 -14.72 -21.11
C LYS A 147 -72.89 -15.23 -22.28
N GLY A 148 -72.17 -16.33 -22.01
CA GLY A 148 -71.83 -17.40 -22.98
C GLY A 148 -70.38 -17.91 -22.91
N LYS A 149 -70.11 -19.07 -22.30
CA LYS A 149 -69.95 -20.42 -22.91
C LYS A 149 -68.68 -20.60 -23.78
N GLY A 150 -67.76 -21.47 -23.32
CA GLY A 150 -66.71 -22.03 -24.17
C GLY A 150 -65.60 -22.76 -23.40
N LYS A 151 -65.67 -24.09 -23.32
CA LYS A 151 -64.58 -24.98 -22.87
C LYS A 151 -63.56 -25.14 -24.00
N ALA A 152 -62.27 -25.19 -23.69
CA ALA A 152 -61.33 -26.13 -24.32
C ALA A 152 -60.05 -26.29 -23.50
N LYS A 153 -59.74 -27.55 -23.24
CA LYS A 153 -58.50 -28.13 -22.70
C LYS A 153 -57.49 -28.18 -23.86
N VAL A 154 -56.19 -28.11 -23.59
CA VAL A 154 -55.15 -29.05 -24.06
C VAL A 154 -53.77 -28.46 -23.74
N ALA A 155 -53.03 -29.24 -22.96
CA ALA A 155 -51.60 -29.13 -22.76
C ALA A 155 -50.88 -29.75 -23.96
N ILE A 156 -49.69 -29.25 -24.32
CA ILE A 156 -48.57 -30.10 -24.70
C ILE A 156 -47.28 -29.41 -24.24
N LYS A 157 -46.55 -30.14 -23.40
CA LYS A 157 -45.18 -29.90 -22.97
C LYS A 157 -44.29 -30.83 -23.80
N GLY A 158 -43.14 -30.32 -24.24
CA GLY A 158 -41.97 -31.13 -24.55
C GLY A 158 -41.67 -31.29 -26.04
N LYS A 159 -40.55 -30.71 -26.46
CA LYS A 159 -39.31 -31.46 -26.65
C LYS A 159 -38.14 -30.61 -26.17
#